data_AF-A0A2N6AMB7-F1
#
_entry.id   AF-A0A2N6AMB7-F1
#
_cell.length_a   1.000
_cell.length_b   1.000
_cell.length_c   1.000
_cell.angle_alpha   90.00
_cell.angle_beta   90.00
_cell.angle_gamma   90.00
#
_symmetry.space_group_name_H-M   'P 1'
#
loop_
_entity.id
_entity.type
_entity.pdbx_description
1 polymer ?
#
loop_
_entity_poly.entity_id
_entity_poly.type
_entity_poly.pdbx_seq_one_letter_code
_entity_poly.pdbx_strand_id
1 'polypeptide(L)'
;SLVFTTKHEPGCLYGALKHLSDYGINMMRIESRPIENRPWEYYFFVDIEGSLMEAKIGLALHRLEKQTIFFKILGSYKKSCL
;
A
#
# COMPACT_ATOMS: atom_id res chain seq x y z
N SER A 1 6.26 -2.65 -5.18
CA SER A 1 6.34 -1.94 -3.89
C SER A 1 5.71 -0.57 -3.97
N LEU A 2 5.08 -0.17 -2.88
CA LEU A 2 4.41 1.12 -2.73
C LEU A 2 4.60 1.67 -1.32
N VAL A 3 4.38 2.97 -1.16
CA VAL A 3 4.34 3.65 0.13
C VAL A 3 3.09 4.52 0.20
N PHE A 4 2.43 4.55 1.36
CA PHE A 4 1.30 5.44 1.58
C PHE A 4 1.21 5.91 3.03
N THR A 5 0.38 6.93 3.26
CA THR A 5 0.03 7.43 4.59
C THR A 5 -1.48 7.50 4.73
N THR A 6 -1.97 7.22 5.93
CA THR A 6 -3.39 7.32 6.28
C THR A 6 -3.57 8.30 7.43
N LYS A 7 -4.82 8.74 7.66
CA LYS A 7 -5.16 9.49 8.87
C LYS A 7 -4.92 8.64 10.11
N HIS A 8 -4.55 9.28 11.22
CA HIS A 8 -4.48 8.62 12.52
C HIS A 8 -5.88 8.49 13.14
N GLU A 9 -6.73 7.68 12.51
CA GLU A 9 -8.09 7.39 12.96
C GLU A 9 -8.35 5.87 12.91
N PRO A 10 -9.19 5.33 13.81
CA PRO A 10 -9.52 3.91 13.82
C PRO A 10 -10.03 3.43 12.47
N GLY A 11 -9.48 2.31 11.99
CA GLY A 11 -9.91 1.68 10.75
C GLY A 11 -9.34 2.28 9.47
N CYS A 12 -8.60 3.40 9.50
CA CYS A 12 -8.03 3.99 8.29
C CYS A 12 -7.03 3.08 7.58
N LEU A 13 -6.12 2.44 8.33
CA LEU A 13 -5.19 1.46 7.76
C LEU A 13 -5.93 0.25 7.22
N TYR A 14 -6.88 -0.30 7.99
CA TYR A 14 -7.71 -1.42 7.54
C TYR A 14 -8.42 -1.10 6.22
N GLY A 15 -9.06 0.07 6.13
CA GLY A 15 -9.76 0.49 4.92
C GLY A 15 -8.83 0.62 3.70
N ALA A 16 -7.61 1.10 3.89
CA ALA A 16 -6.63 1.17 2.81
C ALA A 16 -6.22 -0.24 2.33
N LEU A 17 -5.91 -1.15 3.26
CA LEU A 17 -5.52 -2.53 2.95
C LEU A 17 -6.68 -3.38 2.44
N LYS A 18 -7.92 -3.03 2.79
CA LYS A 18 -9.13 -3.72 2.34
C LYS A 18 -9.22 -3.76 0.82
N HIS A 19 -8.82 -2.69 0.12
CA HIS A 19 -8.77 -2.68 -1.34
C HIS A 19 -7.90 -3.81 -1.87
N LEU A 20 -6.74 -4.08 -1.28
CA LEU A 20 -5.90 -5.21 -1.73
C LEU A 20 -6.62 -6.55 -1.54
N SER A 21 -7.28 -6.73 -0.39
CA SER A 21 -8.06 -7.93 -0.10
C SER A 21 -9.25 -8.12 -1.04
N ASP A 22 -9.98 -7.06 -1.37
CA ASP A 22 -11.18 -7.12 -2.22
C ASP A 22 -10.85 -7.56 -3.66
N TYR A 23 -9.63 -7.29 -4.12
CA TYR A 23 -9.12 -7.76 -5.43
C TYR A 23 -8.29 -9.06 -5.33
N GLY A 24 -8.24 -9.70 -4.16
CA GLY A 24 -7.49 -10.94 -3.93
C GLY A 24 -5.98 -10.79 -4.15
N ILE A 25 -5.41 -9.64 -3.79
CA ILE A 25 -3.98 -9.33 -3.95
C ILE A 25 -3.24 -9.73 -2.68
N ASN A 26 -2.26 -10.61 -2.84
CA ASN A 26 -1.41 -11.07 -1.75
C ASN A 26 -0.41 -9.97 -1.34
N MET A 27 -0.29 -9.73 -0.03
CA MET A 27 0.70 -8.82 0.54
C MET A 27 1.88 -9.63 1.08
N MET A 28 3.07 -9.31 0.61
CA MET A 28 4.31 -9.98 1.01
C MET A 28 4.98 -9.28 2.21
N ARG A 29 4.76 -7.98 2.36
CA ARG A 29 5.37 -7.17 3.42
C ARG A 29 4.52 -5.95 3.73
N ILE A 30 4.48 -5.59 5.02
CA ILE A 30 3.99 -4.30 5.50
C ILE A 30 4.92 -3.80 6.61
N GLU A 31 5.41 -2.58 6.49
CA GLU A 31 6.26 -1.93 7.48
C GLU A 31 5.79 -0.49 7.71
N SER A 32 5.60 -0.10 8.96
CA SER A 32 5.33 1.29 9.35
C SER A 32 6.61 2.02 9.73
N ARG A 33 6.80 3.25 9.24
CA ARG A 33 7.87 4.16 9.69
C ARG A 33 7.26 5.49 10.12
N PRO A 34 7.57 6.00 11.32
CA PRO A 34 7.06 7.29 11.77
C PRO A 34 7.55 8.41 10.85
N ILE A 35 6.72 9.42 10.64
CA ILE A 35 7.10 10.61 9.88
C ILE A 35 7.75 11.61 10.82
N GLU A 36 8.95 12.08 10.47
CA GLU A 36 9.65 13.10 11.25
C GLU A 36 8.79 14.36 11.40
N ASN A 37 8.74 14.89 12.62
CA ASN A 37 7.95 16.07 12.99
C ASN A 37 6.42 15.94 12.81
N ARG A 38 5.88 14.73 12.61
CA ARG A 38 4.43 14.46 12.58
C ARG A 38 4.07 13.29 13.50
N PRO A 39 3.76 13.57 14.79
CA PRO A 39 3.38 12.53 15.73
C PRO A 39 2.18 11.73 15.21
N TRP A 40 2.22 10.41 15.40
CA TRP A 40 1.13 9.48 15.07
C TRP A 40 0.83 9.29 13.58
N GLU A 41 1.57 9.95 12.70
CA GLU A 41 1.56 9.70 11.27
C GLU A 41 2.70 8.77 10.86
N TYR A 42 2.39 7.88 9.92
CA TYR A 42 3.32 6.84 9.46
C TYR A 42 3.34 6.75 7.93
N TYR A 43 4.52 6.47 7.40
CA TYR A 43 4.66 5.84 6.09
C TYR A 43 4.47 4.33 6.25
N PHE A 44 3.54 3.77 5.48
CA PHE A 44 3.36 2.34 5.33
C PHE A 44 4.01 1.89 4.02
N PHE A 45 5.09 1.14 4.12
CA PHE A 45 5.74 0.48 3.00
C PHE A 45 5.09 -0.89 2.80
N VAL A 46 4.61 -1.16 1.60
CA VAL A 46 3.92 -2.41 1.28
C VAL A 46 4.49 -3.03 0.01
N ASP A 47 4.78 -4.32 0.09
CA ASP A 47 5.08 -5.15 -1.06
C ASP A 47 3.90 -6.07 -1.35
N ILE A 48 3.46 -6.08 -2.59
CA ILE A 48 2.35 -6.91 -3.08
C ILE A 48 2.85 -7.82 -4.18
N GLU A 49 2.17 -8.95 -4.35
CA GLU A 49 2.42 -9.88 -5.44
C GLU A 49 1.65 -9.47 -6.71
N GLY A 50 2.33 -9.58 -7.85
CA GLY A 50 1.77 -9.37 -9.19
C GLY A 50 2.38 -8.18 -9.94
N SER A 51 1.83 -7.89 -11.11
CA SER A 51 2.34 -6.90 -12.06
C SER A 51 1.44 -5.66 -12.18
N LEU A 52 2.05 -4.49 -12.38
CA LEU A 52 1.32 -3.26 -12.70
C LEU A 52 0.56 -3.33 -14.04
N MET A 53 0.86 -4.33 -14.88
CA MET A 53 0.13 -4.59 -16.11
C MET A 53 -1.20 -5.34 -15.89
N GLU A 54 -1.42 -5.92 -14.71
CA GLU A 54 -2.66 -6.61 -14.39
C GLU A 54 -3.74 -5.58 -14.01
N ALA A 55 -4.87 -5.60 -14.73
CA ALA A 55 -5.97 -4.66 -14.50
C ALA A 55 -6.48 -4.65 -13.05
N LYS A 56 -6.55 -5.81 -12.40
CA LYS A 56 -6.97 -5.93 -10.98
C LYS A 56 -6.04 -5.15 -10.03
N ILE A 57 -4.74 -5.13 -10.31
CA ILE A 57 -3.75 -4.42 -9.50
C ILE A 57 -3.91 -2.92 -9.74
N GLY A 58 -4.02 -2.49 -10.99
CA GLY A 58 -4.28 -1.08 -11.31
C GLY A 58 -5.53 -0.53 -10.60
N LEU A 59 -6.64 -1.28 -10.61
CA LEU A 59 -7.87 -0.89 -9.94
C LEU A 59 -7.72 -0.83 -8.42
N ALA A 60 -7.09 -1.84 -7.80
CA ALA A 60 -6.86 -1.86 -6.35
C ALA A 60 -5.98 -0.69 -5.89
N LEU A 61 -4.88 -0.43 -6.62
CA LEU A 61 -3.96 0.66 -6.32
C LEU A 61 -4.63 2.03 -6.49
N HIS A 62 -5.47 2.20 -7.51
CA HIS A 62 -6.22 3.44 -7.70
C HIS A 62 -7.20 3.70 -6.54
N ARG A 63 -7.90 2.66 -6.07
CA ARG A 63 -8.82 2.79 -4.92
C ARG A 63 -8.07 3.11 -3.63
N LEU A 64 -6.93 2.46 -3.41
CA LEU A 64 -6.04 2.71 -2.28
C LEU A 64 -5.51 4.15 -2.31
N GLU A 65 -5.04 4.63 -3.46
CA GLU A 65 -4.58 6.02 -3.65
C GLU A 65 -5.69 7.02 -3.28
N LYS A 66 -6.92 6.82 -3.76
CA LYS A 66 -8.05 7.71 -3.47
C LYS A 66 -8.44 7.78 -1.99
N GLN A 67 -8.09 6.78 -1.20
CA GLN A 67 -8.43 6.71 0.23
C GLN A 67 -7.27 7.17 1.14
N THR A 68 -6.07 7.32 0.60
CA THR A 68 -4.87 7.66 1.38
C THR A 68 -4.54 9.15 1.28
N ILE A 69 -3.80 9.68 2.27
CA ILE A 69 -3.36 11.09 2.28
C ILE A 69 -2.19 11.27 1.31
N PHE A 70 -1.32 10.28 1.25
CA PHE A 70 -0.16 10.22 0.38
C PHE A 70 -0.07 8.80 -0.17
N PHE A 71 0.30 8.68 -1.44
CA PHE A 71 0.51 7.41 -2.11
C PHE A 71 1.62 7.57 -3.15
N LYS A 72 2.51 6.58 -3.24
CA LYS A 72 3.53 6.51 -4.26
C LYS A 72 3.89 5.07 -4.59
N ILE A 73 3.92 4.75 -5.88
CA ILE A 73 4.53 3.52 -6.38
C ILE A 73 6.05 3.69 -6.34
N LEU A 74 6.74 2.78 -5.65
CA LEU A 74 8.19 2.79 -5.55
C LEU A 74 8.85 2.02 -6.70
N GLY A 75 8.12 1.07 -7.29
CA GLY A 75 8.57 0.29 -8.45
C GLY A 75 8.03 -1.13 -8.44
N SER A 76 8.29 -1.85 -9.53
CA SER A 76 8.05 -3.28 -9.67
C SER A 76 9.37 -3.98 -9.93
N TYR A 77 9.63 -5.07 -9.23
CA TYR A 77 10.84 -5.88 -9.40
C TYR A 77 10.48 -7.35 -9.47
N LYS A 78 11.29 -8.13 -10.18
CA LYS A 78 11.14 -9.58 -10.19
C LYS A 78 11.52 -10.11 -8.81
N LYS A 79 10.71 -11.04 -8.29
CA LYS A 79 11.11 -11.84 -7.13
C LYS A 79 12.40 -12.56 -7.50
N SER A 80 13.46 -12.40 -6.71
CA SER A 80 14.70 -13.14 -6.93
C SER A 80 14.39 -14.62 -6.88
N CYS A 81 14.71 -15.34 -7.96
CA CYS A 81 14.73 -16.79 -7.93
C CYS A 81 15.87 -17.19 -7.00
N LEU A 82 15.55 -17.82 -5.86
CA LEU A 82 16.50 -18.59 -5.09
C LEU A 82 16.61 -19.99 -5.70
#